data_AF-M9YCK9-F1
#
_entry.id   AF-M9YCK9-F1
#
_cell.length_a   1.000
_cell.length_b   1.000
_cell.length_c   1.000
_cell.angle_alpha   90.00
_cell.angle_beta   90.00
_cell.angle_gamma   90.00
#
_symmetry.space_group_name_H-M   'P 1'
#
loop_
_entity.id
_entity.type
_entity.pdbx_description
1 polymer ?
#
loop_
_entity_poly.entity_id
_entity_poly.type
_entity_poly.pdbx_seq_one_letter_code
_entity_poly.pdbx_strand_id
1 'polypeptide(L)'
;MHETRLLPQPHDLLWGMSTDRLDAAAPTWAAEVLAAGRPVVVRRAPARDGWIAVGVRGHGREQRHAAWMPRAAIRRRVQPEQLTGGGEREGVCAPLRALALLQPQLDALCRQRGLAWGVTGGAGYQLATGVTVLGEHSDLDLLLRVPRPLERRQALALLERLEQLPCRVDLQLETPAGAVALRDWASPAARVLLKAGSGARLVGDPWREVAA
;
A
#
# COMPACT_ATOMS: atom_id res chain seq x y z
N MET A 1 11.40 27.98 -4.51
CA MET A 1 10.15 27.39 -3.97
C MET A 1 10.48 26.00 -3.47
N HIS A 2 10.75 25.84 -2.17
CA HIS A 2 11.02 24.54 -1.58
C HIS A 2 9.67 23.83 -1.47
N GLU A 3 9.42 22.90 -2.39
CA GLU A 3 8.49 21.81 -2.14
C GLU A 3 8.93 21.20 -0.81
N THR A 4 8.14 21.39 0.24
CA THR A 4 8.15 20.49 1.39
C THR A 4 7.81 19.13 0.81
N ARG A 5 8.81 18.37 0.33
CA ARG A 5 8.64 16.99 -0.09
C ARG A 5 8.17 16.26 1.17
N LEU A 6 6.86 16.10 1.28
CA LEU A 6 6.23 15.30 2.32
C LEU A 6 7.00 13.98 2.40
N LEU A 7 7.33 13.54 3.61
CA LEU A 7 8.08 12.31 3.81
C LEU A 7 7.39 11.15 3.07
N PRO A 8 8.16 10.20 2.48
CA PRO A 8 7.59 8.98 1.95
C PRO A 8 6.72 8.29 2.98
N GLN A 9 5.57 7.79 2.54
CA GLN A 9 4.58 7.14 3.38
C GLN A 9 4.52 5.65 3.05
N PRO A 10 4.04 4.80 3.97
CA PRO A 10 3.85 3.39 3.71
C PRO A 10 3.12 3.13 2.39
N HIS A 11 3.62 2.15 1.65
CA HIS A 11 3.20 1.77 0.28
C HIS A 11 3.68 2.65 -0.86
N ASP A 12 4.35 3.77 -0.60
CA ASP A 12 5.02 4.50 -1.66
C ASP A 12 6.10 3.63 -2.32
N LEU A 13 6.23 3.73 -3.63
CA LEU A 13 7.31 3.12 -4.40
C LEU A 13 8.43 4.14 -4.58
N LEU A 14 9.66 3.74 -4.23
CA LEU A 14 10.85 4.59 -4.30
C LEU A 14 11.89 3.99 -5.24
N TRP A 15 12.46 4.82 -6.11
CA TRP A 15 13.61 4.46 -6.94
C TRP A 15 14.86 5.19 -6.46
N GLY A 16 16.01 4.56 -6.66
CA GLY A 16 17.33 5.10 -6.36
C GLY A 16 18.08 4.36 -5.26
N MET A 17 17.49 3.33 -4.65
CA MET A 17 18.21 2.42 -3.76
C MET A 17 19.21 1.60 -4.58
N SER A 18 20.49 1.66 -4.19
CA SER A 18 21.59 0.94 -4.83
C SER A 18 21.90 -0.36 -4.06
N THR A 19 22.54 -1.32 -4.73
CA THR A 19 22.84 -2.65 -4.18
C THR A 19 23.80 -2.61 -2.99
N ASP A 20 24.68 -1.60 -2.91
CA ASP A 20 25.55 -1.31 -1.75
C ASP A 20 24.78 -1.01 -0.44
N ARG A 21 23.46 -0.82 -0.53
CA ARG A 21 22.57 -0.58 0.61
C ARG A 21 21.88 -1.82 1.13
N LEU A 22 22.11 -2.97 0.51
CA LEU A 22 21.68 -4.25 1.03
C LEU A 22 22.69 -4.74 2.07
N ASP A 23 22.19 -5.37 3.12
CA ASP A 23 23.03 -6.04 4.11
C ASP A 23 23.76 -7.23 3.44
N ALA A 24 24.91 -7.64 3.97
CA ALA A 24 25.70 -8.75 3.41
C ALA A 24 24.93 -10.09 3.36
N ALA A 25 23.91 -10.25 4.20
CA ALA A 25 23.03 -11.43 4.23
C ALA A 25 21.83 -11.31 3.28
N ALA A 26 21.73 -10.24 2.49
CA ALA A 26 20.64 -10.08 1.55
C ALA A 26 20.69 -11.17 0.47
N PRO A 27 19.54 -11.76 0.11
CA PRO A 27 19.51 -12.78 -0.92
C PRO A 27 19.84 -12.19 -2.29
N THR A 28 20.47 -12.97 -3.16
CA THR A 28 20.92 -12.54 -4.49
C THR A 28 19.81 -11.88 -5.31
N TRP A 29 18.59 -12.43 -5.26
CA TRP A 29 17.45 -11.88 -5.99
C TRP A 29 17.11 -10.44 -5.58
N ALA A 30 17.40 -10.02 -4.34
CA ALA A 30 17.16 -8.65 -3.91
C ALA A 30 18.15 -7.68 -4.59
N ALA A 31 19.40 -8.10 -4.74
CA ALA A 31 20.41 -7.32 -5.46
C ALA A 31 20.07 -7.23 -6.96
N GLU A 32 19.59 -8.33 -7.57
CA GLU A 32 19.15 -8.37 -8.96
C GLU A 32 17.98 -7.41 -9.24
N VAL A 33 16.99 -7.36 -8.34
CA VAL A 33 15.86 -6.42 -8.42
C VAL A 33 16.35 -4.97 -8.44
N LEU A 34 17.26 -4.61 -7.53
CA LEU A 34 17.81 -3.25 -7.47
C LEU A 34 18.70 -2.94 -8.69
N ALA A 35 19.53 -3.89 -9.13
CA ALA A 35 20.37 -3.75 -10.32
C ALA A 35 19.53 -3.54 -11.59
N ALA A 36 18.35 -4.15 -11.66
CA ALA A 36 17.36 -3.93 -12.72
C ALA A 36 16.60 -2.59 -12.61
N GLY A 37 16.98 -1.72 -11.67
CA GLY A 37 16.38 -0.39 -11.50
C GLY A 37 14.93 -0.43 -10.99
N ARG A 38 14.51 -1.52 -10.33
CA ARG A 38 13.15 -1.66 -9.81
C ARG A 38 12.95 -0.87 -8.51
N PRO A 39 11.72 -0.45 -8.20
CA PRO A 39 11.45 0.29 -6.98
C PRO A 39 11.50 -0.61 -5.75
N VAL A 40 11.73 0.02 -4.61
CA VAL A 40 11.45 -0.54 -3.29
C VAL A 40 10.15 0.03 -2.74
N VAL A 41 9.47 -0.72 -1.88
CA VAL A 41 8.20 -0.32 -1.28
C VAL A 41 8.44 0.21 0.13
N VAL A 42 7.96 1.40 0.47
CA VAL A 42 8.01 1.90 1.85
C VAL A 42 7.19 1.00 2.77
N ARG A 43 7.79 0.55 3.86
CA ARG A 43 7.14 -0.25 4.89
C ARG A 43 7.04 0.53 6.20
N ARG A 44 6.16 0.09 7.08
CA ARG A 44 6.12 0.60 8.46
C ARG A 44 7.30 0.06 9.25
N ALA A 45 7.99 0.98 9.92
CA ALA A 45 9.00 0.71 10.93
C ALA A 45 9.14 1.98 11.80
N PRO A 46 9.81 1.90 12.95
CA PRO A 46 10.18 3.09 13.71
C PRO A 46 10.96 4.09 12.85
N ALA A 47 10.76 5.38 13.10
CA ALA A 47 11.49 6.42 12.40
C ALA A 47 13.00 6.24 12.63
N ARG A 48 13.79 6.45 11.57
CA ARG A 48 15.25 6.45 11.62
C ARG A 48 15.72 7.70 10.87
N ASP A 49 16.46 8.57 11.54
CA ASP A 49 16.81 9.88 10.99
C ASP A 49 17.53 9.78 9.65
N GLY A 50 16.94 10.38 8.61
CA GLY A 50 17.49 10.37 7.26
C GLY A 50 17.35 9.04 6.52
N TRP A 51 16.68 8.02 7.09
CA TRP A 51 16.46 6.72 6.47
C TRP A 51 14.96 6.38 6.40
N ILE A 52 14.59 5.65 5.35
CA ILE A 52 13.24 5.15 5.13
C ILE A 52 13.28 3.63 5.16
N ALA A 53 12.41 3.03 5.97
CA ALA A 53 12.24 1.59 5.96
C ALA A 53 11.56 1.16 4.65
N VAL A 54 12.21 0.25 3.94
CA VAL A 54 11.72 -0.23 2.64
C VAL A 54 11.74 -1.75 2.57
N GLY A 55 11.06 -2.29 1.57
CA GLY A 55 11.10 -3.70 1.21
C GLY A 55 11.39 -3.88 -0.28
N VAL A 56 12.34 -4.74 -0.60
CA VAL A 56 12.58 -5.24 -1.96
C VAL A 56 11.61 -6.38 -2.24
N ARG A 57 10.99 -6.36 -3.41
CA ARG A 57 10.04 -7.38 -3.88
C ARG A 57 10.66 -8.14 -5.04
N GLY A 58 10.82 -9.44 -4.88
CA GLY A 58 11.20 -10.34 -5.95
C GLY A 58 9.99 -10.76 -6.80
N HIS A 59 10.17 -11.80 -7.61
CA HIS A 59 9.12 -12.31 -8.49
C HIS A 59 8.03 -13.07 -7.72
N GLY A 60 8.43 -13.87 -6.73
CA GLY A 60 7.53 -14.67 -5.90
C GLY A 60 6.89 -13.89 -4.75
N ARG A 61 5.73 -14.35 -4.27
CA ARG A 61 5.02 -13.73 -3.13
C ARG A 61 5.84 -13.80 -1.84
N GLU A 62 6.68 -14.82 -1.70
CA GLU A 62 7.61 -15.08 -0.60
C GLU A 62 8.89 -14.24 -0.66
N GLN A 63 9.25 -13.70 -1.83
CA GLN A 63 10.45 -12.90 -2.01
C GLN A 63 10.23 -11.46 -1.52
N ARG A 64 10.34 -11.27 -0.20
CA ARG A 64 10.21 -9.99 0.48
C ARG A 64 11.42 -9.78 1.38
N HIS A 65 12.23 -8.78 1.09
CA HIS A 65 13.44 -8.51 1.85
C HIS A 65 13.37 -7.10 2.44
N ALA A 66 13.40 -6.99 3.76
CA ALA A 66 13.37 -5.71 4.46
C ALA A 66 14.75 -5.04 4.40
N ALA A 67 14.77 -3.75 4.11
CA ALA A 67 16.00 -2.96 4.07
C ALA A 67 15.74 -1.50 4.51
N TRP A 68 16.78 -0.66 4.42
CA TRP A 68 16.72 0.77 4.70
C TRP A 68 17.30 1.56 3.54
N MET A 69 16.59 2.60 3.11
CA MET A 69 17.00 3.49 2.03
C MET A 69 17.31 4.88 2.59
N PRO A 70 18.47 5.50 2.29
CA PRO A 70 18.70 6.89 2.66
C PRO A 70 17.69 7.81 1.97
N ARG A 71 17.11 8.76 2.69
CA ARG A 71 16.17 9.75 2.13
C ARG A 71 16.80 10.54 0.98
N ALA A 72 18.10 10.82 1.07
CA ALA A 72 18.85 11.52 0.03
C ALA A 72 19.04 10.69 -1.25
N ALA A 73 18.90 9.36 -1.20
CA ALA A 73 19.03 8.48 -2.35
C ALA A 73 17.74 8.41 -3.20
N ILE A 74 16.63 9.03 -2.75
CA ILE A 74 15.35 8.95 -3.44
C ILE A 74 15.40 9.78 -4.73
N ARG A 75 15.41 9.09 -5.87
CA ARG A 75 15.40 9.70 -7.21
C ARG A 75 14.00 9.89 -7.75
N ARG A 76 13.10 8.95 -7.49
CA ARG A 76 11.68 9.01 -7.89
C ARG A 76 10.82 8.41 -6.78
N ARG A 77 9.63 8.99 -6.62
CA ARG A 77 8.58 8.50 -5.73
C ARG A 77 7.31 8.34 -6.56
N VAL A 78 6.59 7.25 -6.35
CA VAL A 78 5.23 7.05 -6.83
C VAL A 78 4.36 6.66 -5.65
N GLN A 79 3.31 7.43 -5.41
CA GLN A 79 2.35 7.20 -4.34
C GLN A 79 1.21 6.30 -4.83
N PRO A 80 0.55 5.54 -3.94
CA PRO A 80 -0.61 4.73 -4.29
C PRO A 80 -1.71 5.53 -5.03
N GLU A 81 -1.93 6.78 -4.64
CA GLU A 81 -2.96 7.67 -5.19
C GLU A 81 -2.70 8.04 -6.66
N GLN A 82 -1.45 7.90 -7.14
CA GLN A 82 -1.08 8.14 -8.53
C GLN A 82 -1.34 6.93 -9.43
N LEU A 83 -1.73 5.79 -8.84
CA LEU A 83 -1.90 4.49 -9.50
C LEU A 83 -3.37 4.07 -9.57
N THR A 84 -4.30 5.01 -9.43
CA THR A 84 -5.74 4.73 -9.48
C THR A 84 -6.26 4.53 -10.90
N GLY A 85 -5.55 5.04 -11.91
CA GLY A 85 -5.87 4.83 -13.33
C GLY A 85 -5.19 3.60 -13.93
N GLY A 86 -5.82 3.00 -14.95
CA GLY A 86 -5.22 1.92 -15.76
C GLY A 86 -5.94 0.57 -15.74
N GLY A 87 -7.12 0.47 -15.10
CA GLY A 87 -7.96 -0.74 -15.16
C GLY A 87 -8.65 -0.97 -16.52
N GLU A 88 -8.74 0.08 -17.35
CA GLU A 88 -9.43 0.06 -18.65
C GLU A 88 -8.49 -0.36 -19.79
N ARG A 89 -8.12 -1.65 -19.85
CA ARG A 89 -7.49 -2.23 -21.05
C ARG A 89 -8.22 -3.52 -21.42
N GLU A 90 -8.24 -3.86 -22.70
CA GLU A 90 -8.77 -5.16 -23.16
C GLU A 90 -7.83 -6.31 -22.72
N GLY A 91 -8.39 -7.49 -22.43
CA GLY A 91 -7.60 -8.68 -22.03
C GLY A 91 -7.03 -8.66 -20.61
N VAL A 92 -7.59 -7.85 -19.73
CA VAL A 92 -7.04 -7.54 -18.40
C VAL A 92 -7.43 -8.59 -17.33
N CYS A 93 -6.48 -8.97 -16.47
CA CYS A 93 -6.68 -9.93 -15.37
C CYS A 93 -7.68 -9.44 -14.30
N ALA A 94 -8.18 -10.35 -13.46
CA ALA A 94 -9.28 -10.08 -12.54
C ALA A 94 -9.06 -8.88 -11.59
N PRO A 95 -7.88 -8.65 -10.98
CA PRO A 95 -7.62 -7.47 -10.14
C PRO A 95 -7.79 -6.13 -10.84
N LEU A 96 -7.31 -6.03 -12.07
CA LEU A 96 -7.37 -4.78 -12.83
C LEU A 96 -8.80 -4.54 -13.37
N ARG A 97 -9.58 -5.60 -13.66
CA ARG A 97 -11.03 -5.46 -13.89
C ARG A 97 -11.77 -4.98 -12.64
N ALA A 98 -11.46 -5.56 -11.47
CA ALA A 98 -12.03 -5.11 -10.20
C ALA A 98 -11.69 -3.64 -9.92
N LEU A 99 -10.45 -3.22 -10.22
CA LEU A 99 -10.04 -1.82 -10.12
C LEU A 99 -10.89 -0.91 -11.01
N ALA A 100 -11.09 -1.26 -12.29
CA ALA A 100 -11.91 -0.48 -13.21
C ALA A 100 -13.36 -0.32 -12.71
N LEU A 101 -13.96 -1.38 -12.18
CA LEU A 101 -15.32 -1.35 -11.63
C LEU A 101 -15.44 -0.50 -10.36
N LEU A 102 -14.39 -0.47 -9.54
CA LEU A 102 -14.36 0.26 -8.27
C LEU A 102 -13.99 1.72 -8.39
N GLN A 103 -13.14 2.07 -9.37
CA GLN A 103 -12.53 3.38 -9.48
C GLN A 103 -13.57 4.52 -9.40
N PRO A 104 -14.69 4.53 -10.16
CA PRO A 104 -15.68 5.60 -10.07
C PRO A 104 -16.34 5.72 -8.69
N GLN A 105 -16.55 4.59 -8.00
CA GLN A 105 -17.19 4.56 -6.68
C GLN A 105 -16.26 5.09 -5.59
N LEU A 106 -14.98 4.71 -5.64
CA LEU A 106 -13.97 5.19 -4.70
C LEU A 106 -13.65 6.67 -4.93
N ASP A 107 -13.62 7.13 -6.18
CA ASP A 107 -13.46 8.54 -6.53
C ASP A 107 -14.61 9.39 -5.98
N ALA A 108 -15.86 8.94 -6.18
CA ALA A 108 -17.03 9.62 -5.65
C ALA A 108 -17.02 9.68 -4.11
N LEU A 109 -16.73 8.55 -3.44
CA LEU A 109 -16.62 8.46 -1.99
C LEU A 109 -15.56 9.43 -1.45
N CYS A 110 -14.37 9.43 -2.07
CA CYS A 110 -13.25 10.26 -1.66
C CYS A 110 -13.52 11.75 -1.88
N ARG A 111 -14.11 12.12 -3.02
CA ARG A 111 -14.53 13.49 -3.32
C ARG A 111 -15.55 14.01 -2.30
N GLN A 112 -16.55 13.21 -1.97
CA GLN A 112 -17.59 13.58 -1.01
C GLN A 112 -17.04 13.79 0.41
N ARG A 113 -16.03 13.01 0.81
CA ARG A 113 -15.52 12.98 2.19
C ARG A 113 -14.19 13.71 2.39
N GLY A 114 -13.57 14.20 1.32
CA GLY A 114 -12.21 14.76 1.35
C GLY A 114 -11.17 13.71 1.74
N LEU A 115 -11.33 12.47 1.26
CA LEU A 115 -10.39 11.37 1.49
C LEU A 115 -9.51 11.16 0.26
N ALA A 116 -8.50 10.31 0.39
CA ALA A 116 -7.67 9.86 -0.72
C ALA A 116 -7.59 8.33 -0.71
N TRP A 117 -7.56 7.74 -1.90
CA TRP A 117 -7.41 6.29 -2.08
C TRP A 117 -6.38 5.99 -3.15
N GLY A 118 -5.81 4.79 -3.11
CA GLY A 118 -4.76 4.39 -4.04
C GLY A 118 -4.59 2.88 -4.17
N VAL A 119 -3.87 2.46 -5.20
CA VAL A 119 -3.58 1.06 -5.48
C VAL A 119 -2.23 0.68 -4.89
N THR A 120 -2.16 -0.46 -4.21
CA THR A 120 -0.95 -0.97 -3.56
C THR A 120 -0.66 -2.39 -4.03
N GLY A 121 0.27 -3.09 -3.35
CA GLY A 121 0.55 -4.49 -3.63
C GLY A 121 1.03 -4.77 -5.05
N GLY A 122 0.68 -5.95 -5.57
CA GLY A 122 1.10 -6.39 -6.91
C GLY A 122 0.55 -5.50 -8.02
N ALA A 123 -0.71 -5.07 -7.90
CA ALA A 123 -1.34 -4.21 -8.90
C ALA A 123 -0.65 -2.84 -8.98
N GLY A 124 -0.39 -2.20 -7.83
CA GLY A 124 0.32 -0.93 -7.78
C GLY A 124 1.75 -1.07 -8.34
N TYR A 125 2.45 -2.16 -8.01
CA TYR A 125 3.78 -2.43 -8.55
C TYR A 125 3.75 -2.58 -10.09
N GLN A 126 2.81 -3.36 -10.63
CA GLN A 126 2.65 -3.53 -12.08
C GLN A 126 2.34 -2.21 -12.78
N LEU A 127 1.39 -1.44 -12.25
CA LEU A 127 1.00 -0.14 -12.82
C LEU A 127 2.18 0.86 -12.82
N ALA A 128 2.98 0.87 -11.76
CA ALA A 128 4.09 1.80 -11.63
C ALA A 128 5.33 1.42 -12.46
N THR A 129 5.55 0.12 -12.71
CA THR A 129 6.78 -0.40 -13.34
C THR A 129 6.59 -0.95 -14.75
N GLY A 130 5.34 -1.26 -15.14
CA GLY A 130 5.02 -2.00 -16.36
C GLY A 130 5.35 -3.49 -16.30
N VAL A 131 5.86 -4.01 -15.18
CA VAL A 131 6.19 -5.43 -15.02
C VAL A 131 4.93 -6.22 -14.69
N THR A 132 4.60 -7.21 -15.50
CA THR A 132 3.52 -8.14 -15.21
C THR A 132 3.86 -8.98 -13.98
N VAL A 133 3.12 -8.76 -12.89
CA VAL A 133 3.20 -9.56 -11.65
C VAL A 133 1.84 -10.10 -11.21
N LEU A 134 0.75 -9.60 -11.80
CA LEU A 134 -0.59 -10.08 -11.54
C LEU A 134 -0.89 -11.33 -12.39
N GLY A 135 -1.26 -12.42 -11.72
CA GLY A 135 -1.91 -13.58 -12.31
C GLY A 135 -3.43 -13.57 -12.10
N GLU A 136 -4.13 -14.54 -12.69
CA GLU A 136 -5.59 -14.68 -12.63
C GLU A 136 -6.15 -14.77 -11.20
N HIS A 137 -5.43 -15.45 -10.29
CA HIS A 137 -5.82 -15.61 -8.89
C HIS A 137 -5.26 -14.55 -7.95
N SER A 138 -4.72 -13.46 -8.51
CA SER A 138 -4.21 -12.38 -7.66
C SER A 138 -5.34 -11.63 -6.98
N ASP A 139 -5.04 -11.11 -5.80
CA ASP A 139 -5.84 -10.13 -5.08
C ASP A 139 -5.59 -8.71 -5.61
N LEU A 140 -6.52 -7.82 -5.31
CA LEU A 140 -6.37 -6.37 -5.50
C LEU A 140 -6.17 -5.71 -4.13
N ASP A 141 -4.98 -5.19 -3.88
CA ASP A 141 -4.66 -4.43 -2.67
C ASP A 141 -4.95 -2.93 -2.87
N LEU A 142 -5.77 -2.35 -2.00
CA LEU A 142 -6.13 -0.93 -2.03
C LEU A 142 -5.82 -0.25 -0.69
N LEU A 143 -5.57 1.05 -0.74
CA LEU A 143 -5.40 1.92 0.42
C LEU A 143 -6.51 2.99 0.41
N LEU A 144 -7.14 3.23 1.55
CA LEU A 144 -8.01 4.39 1.77
C LEU A 144 -7.53 5.17 2.99
N ARG A 145 -7.19 6.44 2.80
CA ARG A 145 -6.80 7.34 3.89
C ARG A 145 -8.01 7.88 4.61
N VAL A 146 -8.14 7.51 5.88
CA VAL A 146 -9.24 7.83 6.78
C VAL A 146 -8.70 8.57 8.00
N PRO A 147 -8.35 9.87 7.89
CA PRO A 147 -7.83 10.64 9.02
C PRO A 147 -8.86 10.84 10.15
N ARG A 148 -10.15 10.64 9.84
CA ARG A 148 -11.27 10.70 10.79
C ARG A 148 -11.97 9.34 10.88
N PRO A 149 -12.60 9.00 12.02
CA PRO A 149 -13.31 7.75 12.21
C PRO A 149 -14.29 7.41 11.08
N LEU A 150 -14.20 6.19 10.57
CA LEU A 150 -15.17 5.60 9.66
C LEU A 150 -16.14 4.75 10.48
N GLU A 151 -17.44 5.00 10.38
CA GLU A 151 -18.43 4.19 11.09
C GLU A 151 -18.38 2.72 10.62
N ARG A 152 -18.51 1.76 11.54
CA ARG A 152 -18.50 0.32 11.20
C ARG A 152 -19.57 -0.04 10.16
N ARG A 153 -20.77 0.55 10.25
CA ARG A 153 -21.84 0.35 9.26
C ARG A 153 -21.43 0.80 7.85
N GLN A 154 -20.68 1.90 7.75
CA GLN A 154 -20.17 2.39 6.46
C GLN A 154 -19.05 1.48 5.95
N ALA A 155 -18.20 0.97 6.84
CA ALA A 155 -17.16 -0.01 6.50
C ALA A 155 -17.77 -1.32 6.00
N LEU A 156 -18.83 -1.82 6.63
CA LEU A 156 -19.56 -3.01 6.20
C LEU A 156 -20.20 -2.82 4.82
N ALA A 157 -20.92 -1.70 4.61
CA ALA A 157 -21.52 -1.40 3.32
C ALA A 157 -20.49 -1.23 2.19
N LEU A 158 -19.25 -0.83 2.51
CA LEU A 158 -18.15 -0.84 1.55
C LEU A 158 -17.65 -2.26 1.31
N LEU A 159 -17.46 -3.05 2.36
CA LEU A 159 -16.99 -4.45 2.27
C LEU A 159 -17.94 -5.31 1.41
N GLU A 160 -19.24 -5.21 1.63
CA GLU A 160 -20.26 -5.96 0.86
C GLU A 160 -20.15 -5.68 -0.65
N ARG A 161 -19.83 -4.43 -1.04
CA ARG A 161 -19.58 -4.06 -2.44
C ARG A 161 -18.30 -4.67 -2.97
N LEU A 162 -17.24 -4.72 -2.16
CA LEU A 162 -15.97 -5.34 -2.54
C LEU A 162 -16.13 -6.85 -2.77
N GLU A 163 -17.06 -7.50 -2.06
CA GLU A 163 -17.31 -8.94 -2.17
C GLU A 163 -18.04 -9.36 -3.44
N GLN A 164 -18.59 -8.40 -4.20
CA GLN A 164 -19.24 -8.67 -5.51
C GLN A 164 -18.27 -8.63 -6.70
N LEU A 165 -16.98 -8.44 -6.45
CA LEU A 165 -15.97 -8.22 -7.49
C LEU A 165 -15.37 -9.53 -8.01
N PRO A 166 -14.78 -9.53 -9.21
CA PRO A 166 -14.24 -10.74 -9.84
C PRO A 166 -12.98 -11.30 -9.16
N CYS A 167 -12.44 -10.63 -8.14
CA CYS A 167 -11.35 -11.13 -7.31
C CYS A 167 -11.48 -10.64 -5.88
N ARG A 168 -10.71 -11.24 -4.97
CA ARG A 168 -10.56 -10.75 -3.61
C ARG A 168 -9.94 -9.34 -3.61
N VAL A 169 -10.57 -8.41 -2.91
CA VAL A 169 -10.06 -7.05 -2.71
C VAL A 169 -9.69 -6.86 -1.24
N ASP A 170 -8.43 -6.53 -1.00
CA ASP A 170 -7.90 -6.19 0.31
C ASP A 170 -7.78 -4.67 0.45
N LEU A 171 -8.81 -4.05 1.04
CA LEU A 171 -8.77 -2.63 1.35
C LEU A 171 -8.20 -2.38 2.75
N GLN A 172 -7.10 -1.63 2.81
CA GLN A 172 -6.51 -1.13 4.04
C GLN A 172 -7.00 0.29 4.34
N LEU A 173 -7.45 0.51 5.57
CA LEU A 173 -7.82 1.81 6.12
C LEU A 173 -6.59 2.43 6.80
N GLU A 174 -6.05 3.50 6.23
CA GLU A 174 -4.96 4.29 6.83
C GLU A 174 -5.53 5.31 7.81
N THR A 175 -5.26 5.10 9.09
CA THR A 175 -5.57 6.04 10.18
C THR A 175 -4.30 6.82 10.56
N PRO A 176 -4.40 7.89 11.36
CA PRO A 176 -3.21 8.59 11.87
C PRO A 176 -2.25 7.68 12.65
N ALA A 177 -2.74 6.64 13.33
CA ALA A 177 -1.94 5.75 14.17
C ALA A 177 -1.30 4.56 13.42
N GLY A 178 -1.65 4.36 12.15
CA GLY A 178 -1.31 3.18 11.39
C GLY A 178 -2.51 2.66 10.61
N ALA A 179 -2.49 1.37 10.27
CA ALA A 179 -3.49 0.84 9.35
C ALA A 179 -4.20 -0.41 9.85
N VAL A 180 -5.49 -0.52 9.55
CA VAL A 180 -6.34 -1.69 9.82
C VAL A 180 -6.94 -2.22 8.52
N ALA A 181 -7.25 -3.51 8.44
CA ALA A 181 -8.00 -4.04 7.30
C ALA A 181 -9.47 -3.57 7.39
N LEU A 182 -10.08 -3.22 6.26
CA LEU A 182 -11.51 -2.90 6.19
C LEU A 182 -12.35 -4.04 6.78
N ARG A 183 -12.01 -5.28 6.42
CA ARG A 183 -12.70 -6.49 6.88
C ARG A 183 -12.68 -6.62 8.40
N ASP A 184 -11.54 -6.36 9.03
CA ASP A 184 -11.41 -6.42 10.49
C ASP A 184 -12.28 -5.33 11.14
N TRP A 185 -12.24 -4.11 10.60
CA TRP A 185 -13.03 -2.98 11.12
C TRP A 185 -14.55 -3.15 10.94
N ALA A 186 -14.97 -3.74 9.82
CA ALA A 186 -16.37 -4.05 9.54
C ALA A 186 -16.92 -5.21 10.37
N SER A 187 -16.05 -6.02 10.97
CA SER A 187 -16.46 -7.16 11.81
C SER A 187 -17.08 -6.71 13.15
N PRO A 188 -17.87 -7.59 13.82
CA PRO A 188 -18.41 -7.30 15.15
C PRO A 188 -17.34 -7.36 16.27
N ALA A 189 -16.07 -7.63 15.94
CA ALA A 189 -15.00 -7.74 16.92
C ALA A 189 -14.80 -6.43 17.69
N ALA A 190 -14.69 -6.52 19.02
CA ALA A 190 -14.47 -5.38 19.89
C ALA A 190 -13.09 -4.72 19.65
N ARG A 191 -12.10 -5.50 19.18
CA ARG A 191 -10.74 -5.04 18.88
C ARG A 191 -10.32 -5.49 17.49
N VAL A 192 -9.51 -4.67 16.83
CA VAL A 192 -8.97 -4.92 15.49
C VAL A 192 -7.45 -4.84 15.49
N LEU A 193 -6.81 -5.49 14.53
CA LEU A 193 -5.34 -5.50 14.41
C LEU A 193 -4.86 -4.20 13.74
N LEU A 194 -4.32 -3.29 14.53
CA LEU A 194 -3.63 -2.10 14.05
C LEU A 194 -2.18 -2.43 13.71
N LYS A 195 -1.79 -2.20 12.46
CA LYS A 195 -0.41 -2.29 11.98
C LYS A 195 0.22 -0.90 12.04
N ALA A 196 1.00 -0.63 13.09
CA ALA A 196 1.69 0.64 13.31
C ALA A 196 3.19 0.54 12.99
N GLY A 197 3.90 1.69 12.99
CA GLY A 197 5.35 1.77 12.84
C GLY A 197 6.10 0.96 13.92
N SER A 198 5.58 0.98 15.15
CA SER A 198 6.12 0.25 16.29
C SER A 198 5.76 -1.24 16.35
N GLY A 199 4.98 -1.75 15.38
CA GLY A 199 4.52 -3.14 15.35
C GLY A 199 2.99 -3.28 15.33
N ALA A 200 2.52 -4.52 15.28
CA ALA A 200 1.10 -4.85 15.24
C ALA A 200 0.53 -5.02 16.66
N ARG A 201 -0.64 -4.43 16.93
CA ARG A 201 -1.34 -4.53 18.23
C ARG A 201 -2.85 -4.51 18.06
N LEU A 202 -3.58 -5.17 18.97
CA LEU A 202 -5.04 -5.12 18.99
C LEU A 202 -5.53 -3.82 19.67
N VAL A 203 -6.44 -3.09 19.04
CA VAL A 203 -6.97 -1.82 19.55
C VAL A 203 -8.48 -1.76 19.43
N GLY A 204 -9.16 -1.02 20.31
CA GLY A 204 -10.62 -0.84 20.25
C GLY A 204 -11.06 0.21 19.23
N ASP A 205 -10.33 1.31 19.16
CA ASP A 205 -10.58 2.44 18.25
C ASP A 205 -9.24 2.87 17.61
N PRO A 206 -8.97 2.52 16.33
CA PRO A 206 -7.68 2.82 15.70
C PRO A 206 -7.44 4.33 15.47
N TRP A 207 -8.46 5.19 15.62
CA TRP A 207 -8.32 6.65 15.48
C TRP A 207 -7.97 7.37 16.78
N ARG A 208 -8.11 6.71 17.94
CA ARG A 208 -7.73 7.28 19.25
C ARG A 208 -6.32 6.92 19.69
N GLU A 209 -5.65 6.09 18.91
CA GLU A 209 -4.29 5.65 19.17
C GLU A 209 -3.30 6.76 18.80
N VAL A 210 -2.25 6.91 19.59
CA VAL A 210 -1.15 7.83 19.27
C VAL A 210 -0.23 7.14 18.26
N ALA A 211 0.14 7.87 17.20
CA ALA A 211 1.18 7.43 16.29
C ALA A 211 2.50 7.32 17.07
N ALA A 212 3.07 6.11 17.10
CA ALA A 212 4.37 5.86 17.71
C ALA A 212 5.51 6.19 16.74
#